data_AF-A0A552KYA5-F1
#
_entry.id   AF-A0A552KYA5-F1
#
_cell.length_a   1.000
_cell.length_b   1.000
_cell.length_c   1.000
_cell.angle_alpha   90.00
_cell.angle_beta   90.00
_cell.angle_gamma   90.00
#
_symmetry.space_group_name_H-M   'P 1'
#
loop_
_entity.id
_entity.type
_entity.pdbx_description
1 polymer ?
#
loop_
_entity_poly.entity_id
_entity_poly.type
_entity_poly.pdbx_seq_one_letter_code
_entity_poly.pdbx_strand_id
1 'polypeptide(L)'
;MLKGSLPKLSDIFPPTDHQDRETFTPNAFYPNLSEWLKRSQLKAESEWFAAIASLENILLQNPNNAASRGLILSGPTALVRESKALTGFKFGVFTVKALKHLQWLGLQLPSQEKSAADISPTEIHELPLLPTDPIANERFCLVFSESFALLLVLGEDQWGLSSFQFSFDPVLTQQAWQQLRQRLVNLRYPQIETLEAIIEANGSPSPDYRLVSQFSRQLLQNLPNQPNLDLKKTKSPINAEITPPKEDNSNLESGCDLELLRALTHEIRTPLTTIRTITRLLLKRAKVTEDVEKYLETIDLECSEQIQRMELIFRAAELGINPLGDKPIQLIPIALEKVFQDSIPRWQKQAKRRNVNLEVNVPKKLPSVISDPNLLDQMLNGVVEKCTRSMASGGLLQVHISTAGNQLKMQFQTQIKSPNLTLKALGKVLMFQPETGSLSLNMKVTKNLFQALGGKLIVREKPEEGEILTIFLPLGRIK
;
A
#
# COMPACT_ATOMS: atom_id res chain seq x y z
N MET A 1 3.80 37.90 -20.77
CA MET A 1 2.67 37.19 -20.14
C MET A 1 3.18 35.91 -19.49
N LEU A 2 3.55 35.91 -18.21
CA LEU A 2 3.81 34.68 -17.45
C LEU A 2 3.41 34.96 -15.99
N LYS A 3 2.09 34.93 -15.73
CA LYS A 3 1.52 34.95 -14.37
C LYS A 3 0.79 33.64 -14.15
N GLY A 4 1.55 32.59 -13.95
CA GLY A 4 1.12 31.34 -13.34
C GLY A 4 2.31 30.84 -12.54
N SER A 5 2.15 30.68 -11.23
CA SER A 5 3.17 29.98 -10.44
C SER A 5 3.35 28.59 -11.06
N LEU A 6 4.59 28.19 -11.35
CA LEU A 6 4.84 26.80 -11.73
C LEU A 6 4.40 25.90 -10.57
N PRO A 7 3.80 24.72 -10.85
CA PRO A 7 3.32 23.82 -9.82
C PRO A 7 4.47 23.24 -8.97
N LYS A 8 4.11 22.72 -7.79
CA LYS A 8 5.01 21.94 -6.92
C LYS A 8 5.27 20.56 -7.55
N LEU A 9 6.34 19.88 -7.12
CA LEU A 9 6.56 18.49 -7.52
C LEU A 9 5.62 17.53 -6.79
N SER A 10 5.18 17.88 -5.59
CA SER A 10 4.15 17.13 -4.85
C SER A 10 2.81 17.07 -5.59
N ASP A 11 2.48 18.08 -6.41
CA ASP A 11 1.25 18.14 -7.21
C ASP A 11 1.21 17.11 -8.36
N ILE A 12 2.35 16.50 -8.70
CA ILE A 12 2.44 15.49 -9.77
C ILE A 12 1.78 14.18 -9.34
N PHE A 13 1.81 13.89 -8.05
CA PHE A 13 1.23 12.67 -7.52
C PHE A 13 -0.29 12.75 -7.49
N PRO A 14 -1.00 11.66 -7.80
CA PRO A 14 -2.44 11.62 -7.62
C PRO A 14 -2.78 11.89 -6.14
N PRO A 15 -3.88 12.59 -5.85
CA PRO A 15 -4.27 12.91 -4.48
C PRO A 15 -4.39 11.61 -3.68
N THR A 16 -3.57 11.49 -2.63
CA THR A 16 -3.58 10.34 -1.74
C THR A 16 -4.80 10.40 -0.83
N ASP A 17 -5.69 9.41 -0.94
CA ASP A 17 -6.79 9.18 0.00
C ASP A 17 -6.18 8.62 1.31
N HIS A 18 -5.58 9.49 2.12
CA HIS A 18 -5.10 9.13 3.45
C HIS A 18 -6.30 8.84 4.36
N GLN A 19 -6.67 7.56 4.50
CA GLN A 19 -7.79 7.08 5.33
C GLN A 19 -7.60 7.28 6.85
N ASP A 20 -6.46 7.81 7.31
CA ASP A 20 -6.23 8.16 8.73
C ASP A 20 -6.87 9.49 9.17
N ARG A 21 -7.70 10.12 8.34
CA ARG A 21 -8.33 11.39 8.67
C ARG A 21 -9.80 11.20 9.03
N GLU A 22 -10.05 10.95 10.31
CA GLU A 22 -11.29 11.40 10.93
C GLU A 22 -11.44 12.91 10.65
N THR A 23 -12.29 13.24 9.68
CA THR A 23 -12.91 14.56 9.47
C THR A 23 -11.97 15.76 9.60
N PHE A 24 -11.19 16.07 8.55
CA PHE A 24 -10.61 17.41 8.40
C PHE A 24 -11.63 18.33 7.70
N THR A 25 -12.38 19.10 8.48
CA THR A 25 -13.16 20.23 7.95
C THR A 25 -12.38 21.51 8.23
N PRO A 26 -12.14 22.39 7.24
CA PRO A 26 -11.30 23.59 7.39
C PRO A 26 -11.80 24.61 8.44
N ASN A 27 -12.95 24.37 9.08
CA ASN A 27 -13.54 25.20 10.14
C ASN A 27 -13.68 24.50 11.52
N ALA A 28 -13.14 23.30 11.72
CA ALA A 28 -13.19 22.65 13.02
C ALA A 28 -11.98 23.05 13.88
N PHE A 29 -12.25 23.39 15.14
CA PHE A 29 -11.21 23.71 16.13
C PHE A 29 -10.59 22.39 16.62
N TYR A 30 -9.36 22.10 16.23
CA TYR A 30 -8.64 20.89 16.66
C TYR A 30 -7.79 21.21 17.91
N PRO A 31 -8.18 20.75 19.12
CA PRO A 31 -7.27 20.78 20.25
C PRO A 31 -6.11 19.81 19.91
N ASN A 32 -4.90 20.35 19.76
CA ASN A 32 -3.64 19.66 19.36
C ASN A 32 -3.26 19.69 17.87
N LEU A 33 -3.74 20.66 17.09
CA LEU A 33 -3.28 20.89 15.70
C LEU A 33 -1.73 20.97 15.59
N SER A 34 -1.07 21.63 16.54
CA SER A 34 0.39 21.77 16.57
C SER A 34 1.11 20.43 16.80
N GLU A 35 0.57 19.56 17.65
CA GLU A 35 1.13 18.24 17.93
C GLU A 35 0.93 17.31 16.73
N TRP A 36 -0.21 17.41 16.06
CA TRP A 36 -0.51 16.65 14.87
C TRP A 36 0.34 17.08 13.65
N LEU A 37 0.50 18.39 13.44
CA LEU A 37 1.44 18.94 12.46
C LEU A 37 2.85 18.43 12.70
N LYS A 38 3.31 18.50 13.96
CA LYS A 38 4.64 18.01 14.35
C LYS A 38 4.81 16.50 14.12
N ARG A 39 3.79 15.69 14.40
CA ARG A 39 3.79 14.24 14.13
C ARG A 39 3.85 13.95 12.63
N SER A 40 3.05 14.66 11.82
CA SER A 40 3.07 14.49 10.36
C SER A 40 4.44 14.84 9.76
N GLN A 41 5.06 15.92 10.25
CA GLN A 41 6.40 16.33 9.86
C GLN A 41 7.45 15.27 10.25
N LEU A 42 7.44 14.79 11.50
CA LEU A 42 8.39 13.78 11.96
C LEU A 42 8.26 12.46 11.19
N LYS A 43 7.03 12.04 10.88
CA LYS A 43 6.76 10.86 10.06
C LYS A 43 7.32 11.02 8.65
N ALA A 44 6.97 12.12 7.98
CA ALA A 44 7.40 12.37 6.61
C ALA A 44 8.93 12.54 6.51
N GLU A 45 9.58 13.20 7.47
CA GLU A 45 11.04 13.29 7.54
C GLU A 45 11.70 11.93 7.77
N SER A 46 11.11 11.09 8.63
CA SER A 46 11.58 9.73 8.89
C SER A 46 11.52 8.86 7.63
N GLU A 47 10.40 8.91 6.89
CA GLU A 47 10.22 8.20 5.63
C GLU A 47 11.19 8.71 4.55
N TRP A 48 11.41 10.02 4.49
CA TRP A 48 12.40 10.63 3.60
C TRP A 48 13.81 10.09 3.86
N PHE A 49 14.31 10.12 5.11
CA PHE A 49 15.66 9.63 5.40
C PHE A 49 15.81 8.13 5.16
N ALA A 50 14.78 7.34 5.48
CA ALA A 50 14.76 5.91 5.19
C ALA A 50 14.86 5.64 3.68
N ALA A 51 14.09 6.37 2.86
CA ALA A 51 14.11 6.25 1.40
C ALA A 51 15.46 6.63 0.78
N ILE A 52 16.12 7.67 1.31
CA ILE A 52 17.47 8.05 0.85
C ILE A 52 18.47 6.94 1.16
N ALA A 53 18.47 6.40 2.38
CA ALA A 53 19.35 5.29 2.75
C ALA A 53 19.10 4.03 1.88
N SER A 54 17.84 3.75 1.53
CA SER A 54 17.49 2.65 0.62
C SER A 54 17.97 2.90 -0.81
N LEU A 55 17.80 4.11 -1.32
CA LEU A 55 18.28 4.51 -2.63
C LEU A 55 19.81 4.35 -2.73
N GLU A 56 20.56 4.85 -1.74
CA GLU A 56 22.01 4.70 -1.68
C GLU A 56 22.42 3.22 -1.73
N ASN A 57 21.72 2.36 -0.99
CA ASN A 57 22.02 0.94 -0.96
C ASN A 57 21.75 0.26 -2.31
N ILE A 58 20.66 0.62 -3.02
CA ILE A 58 20.37 0.11 -4.37
C ILE A 58 21.41 0.57 -5.39
N LEU A 59 21.84 1.83 -5.30
CA LEU A 59 22.85 2.38 -6.20
C LEU A 59 24.22 1.71 -5.99
N LEU A 60 24.58 1.38 -4.74
CA LEU A 60 25.85 0.76 -4.36
C LEU A 60 25.90 -0.77 -4.57
N GLN A 61 24.78 -1.48 -4.44
CA GLN A 61 24.74 -2.95 -4.51
C GLN A 61 24.73 -3.52 -5.94
N ASN A 62 24.56 -2.69 -6.97
CA ASN A 62 24.58 -3.13 -8.36
C ASN A 62 26.00 -3.04 -8.96
N PRO A 63 26.73 -4.16 -9.17
CA PRO A 63 28.09 -4.14 -9.72
C PRO A 63 28.18 -3.63 -11.17
N ASN A 64 27.06 -3.55 -11.89
CA ASN A 64 27.00 -2.93 -13.23
C ASN A 64 26.95 -1.38 -13.18
N ASN A 65 26.61 -0.76 -12.04
CA ASN A 65 26.47 0.70 -11.91
C ASN A 65 27.80 1.45 -11.85
N ALA A 66 28.93 0.76 -11.64
CA ALA A 66 30.26 1.39 -11.67
C ALA A 66 30.62 1.95 -13.07
N ALA A 67 29.94 1.47 -14.13
CA ALA A 67 30.08 1.92 -15.51
C ALA A 67 28.83 2.61 -16.09
N SER A 68 27.68 2.51 -15.41
CA SER A 68 26.41 3.08 -15.88
C SER A 68 26.41 4.61 -15.80
N ARG A 69 25.98 5.25 -16.89
CA ARG A 69 25.79 6.70 -16.93
C ARG A 69 24.44 7.03 -16.31
N GLY A 70 24.41 7.92 -15.33
CA GLY A 70 23.17 8.30 -14.67
C GLY A 70 23.12 9.76 -14.29
N LEU A 71 21.93 10.25 -13.96
CA LEU A 71 21.71 11.62 -13.49
C LEU A 71 20.90 11.59 -12.21
N ILE A 72 21.39 12.27 -11.17
CA ILE A 72 20.67 12.48 -9.92
C ILE A 72 20.45 13.98 -9.76
N LEU A 73 19.18 14.39 -9.73
CA LEU A 73 18.75 15.75 -9.48
C LEU A 73 18.13 15.84 -8.09
N SER A 74 18.56 16.81 -7.28
CA SER A 74 18.03 17.00 -5.92
C SER A 74 17.83 18.46 -5.61
N GLY A 75 17.02 18.76 -4.60
CA GLY A 75 16.85 20.11 -4.08
C GLY A 75 16.12 20.10 -2.74
N PRO A 76 16.29 21.14 -1.90
CA PRO A 76 17.22 22.27 -2.04
C PRO A 76 18.66 21.93 -1.59
N THR A 77 18.88 20.72 -1.07
CA THR A 77 20.16 20.26 -0.51
C THR A 77 20.66 19.06 -1.32
N ALA A 78 21.97 18.97 -1.51
CA ALA A 78 22.61 17.79 -2.09
C ALA A 78 22.37 16.57 -1.19
N LEU A 79 21.81 15.50 -1.75
CA LEU A 79 21.40 14.33 -0.97
C LEU A 79 22.48 13.25 -0.86
N VAL A 80 23.32 13.10 -1.89
CA VAL A 80 24.29 12.01 -1.96
C VAL A 80 25.67 12.54 -1.58
N ARG A 81 26.28 11.97 -0.53
CA ARG A 81 27.69 12.20 -0.21
C ARG A 81 28.54 11.44 -1.22
N GLU A 82 29.52 12.12 -1.82
CA GLU A 82 30.45 11.54 -2.80
C GLU A 82 31.02 10.20 -2.31
N SER A 83 30.43 9.11 -2.79
CA SER A 83 31.01 7.78 -2.66
C SER A 83 31.84 7.54 -3.91
N LYS A 84 33.09 7.10 -3.73
CA LYS A 84 33.99 6.71 -4.84
C LYS A 84 33.39 5.62 -5.76
N ALA A 85 32.25 5.02 -5.38
CA ALA A 85 31.52 4.01 -6.13
C ALA A 85 30.52 4.57 -7.17
N LEU A 86 30.22 5.89 -7.18
CA LEU A 86 29.22 6.51 -8.09
C LEU A 86 29.85 7.37 -9.18
N THR A 87 31.05 7.02 -9.65
CA THR A 87 31.82 7.81 -10.65
C THR A 87 31.11 7.95 -12.01
N GLY A 88 30.10 7.12 -12.31
CA GLY A 88 29.30 7.21 -13.54
C GLY A 88 28.08 8.15 -13.47
N PHE A 89 27.71 8.65 -12.28
CA PHE A 89 26.56 9.52 -12.10
C PHE A 89 26.96 11.00 -12.12
N LYS A 90 26.19 11.81 -12.87
CA LYS A 90 26.22 13.27 -12.75
C LYS A 90 25.22 13.72 -11.70
N PHE A 91 25.57 14.77 -10.96
CA PHE A 91 24.74 15.30 -9.89
C PHE A 91 24.31 16.72 -10.22
N GLY A 92 23.02 17.02 -10.04
CA GLY A 92 22.46 18.36 -10.15
C GLY A 92 21.75 18.74 -8.86
N VAL A 93 22.02 19.93 -8.32
CA VAL A 93 21.41 20.41 -7.08
C VAL A 93 20.71 21.73 -7.34
N PHE A 94 19.39 21.72 -7.25
CA PHE A 94 18.55 22.90 -7.38
C PHE A 94 18.64 23.75 -6.11
N THR A 95 19.11 24.99 -6.23
CA THR A 95 19.25 25.90 -5.09
C THR A 95 19.05 27.36 -5.48
N VAL A 96 18.49 28.14 -4.54
CA VAL A 96 18.33 29.60 -4.69
C VAL A 96 19.69 30.32 -4.66
N LYS A 97 20.72 29.71 -4.06
CA LYS A 97 22.07 30.30 -4.01
C LYS A 97 22.73 30.40 -5.39
N ALA A 98 22.44 29.47 -6.30
CA ALA A 98 23.03 29.41 -7.63
C ALA A 98 22.70 30.65 -8.49
N LEU A 99 21.58 31.33 -8.20
CA LEU A 99 21.23 32.60 -8.85
C LEU A 99 22.23 33.72 -8.56
N LYS A 100 22.91 33.70 -7.40
CA LYS A 100 23.97 34.68 -7.08
C LYS A 100 25.20 34.51 -8.00
N HIS A 101 25.49 33.27 -8.41
CA HIS A 101 26.58 32.96 -9.33
C HIS A 101 26.25 33.33 -10.78
N LEU A 102 25.00 33.10 -11.22
CA LEU A 102 24.51 33.52 -12.53
C LEU A 102 24.44 35.04 -12.71
N GLN A 103 24.21 35.80 -11.63
CA GLN A 103 24.25 37.26 -11.66
C GLN A 103 25.64 37.82 -12.02
N TRP A 104 26.72 37.10 -11.73
CA TRP A 104 28.09 37.48 -12.12
C TRP A 104 28.44 37.15 -13.58
N LEU A 105 27.77 36.15 -14.17
CA LEU A 105 27.94 35.78 -15.58
C LEU A 105 27.23 36.73 -16.56
N GLY A 106 26.35 37.61 -16.05
CA GLY A 106 25.53 38.53 -16.86
C GLY A 106 26.21 39.83 -17.32
N LEU A 107 27.49 40.07 -16.99
CA LEU A 107 28.23 41.27 -17.40
C LEU A 107 29.65 40.91 -17.86
N GLN A 108 29.78 40.20 -18.97
CA GLN A 108 31.05 40.14 -19.71
C GLN A 108 30.83 40.61 -21.15
N LEU A 109 31.50 41.72 -21.50
CA LEU A 109 31.63 42.23 -22.85
C LEU A 109 32.31 41.19 -23.75
N PRO A 110 32.01 41.18 -25.07
CA PRO A 110 32.49 40.16 -25.98
C PRO A 110 33.95 40.43 -26.34
N SER A 111 34.89 39.94 -25.53
CA SER A 111 36.28 39.72 -25.91
C SER A 111 36.99 38.96 -24.80
N GLN A 112 36.88 37.63 -24.82
CA GLN A 112 38.00 36.71 -24.62
C GLN A 112 37.49 35.28 -24.71
N GLU A 113 37.89 34.60 -25.78
CA GLU A 113 37.96 33.14 -25.77
C GLU A 113 38.85 32.71 -24.60
N LYS A 114 38.25 32.19 -23.54
CA LYS A 114 38.98 31.43 -22.53
C LYS A 114 38.71 29.96 -22.75
N SER A 115 39.69 29.37 -23.42
CA SER A 115 40.18 27.99 -23.36
C SER A 115 39.37 27.05 -22.48
N ALA A 116 38.83 26.01 -23.13
CA ALA A 116 38.59 24.72 -22.52
C ALA A 116 39.89 24.25 -21.84
N ALA A 117 39.89 24.15 -20.51
CA ALA A 117 40.92 23.44 -19.76
C ALA A 117 40.37 23.05 -18.37
N ASP A 118 40.60 21.78 -18.03
CA ASP A 118 40.45 21.11 -16.75
C ASP A 118 39.05 20.64 -16.33
N ILE A 119 38.55 19.65 -17.07
CA ILE A 119 37.37 18.84 -16.71
C ILE A 119 37.82 17.71 -15.78
N SER A 120 37.41 17.77 -14.52
CA SER A 120 37.50 16.63 -13.59
C SER A 120 36.23 15.76 -13.66
N PRO A 121 36.27 14.44 -13.41
CA PRO A 121 35.15 13.53 -13.69
C PRO A 121 33.96 13.59 -12.71
N THR A 122 33.86 14.60 -11.85
CA THR A 122 32.94 14.63 -10.71
C THR A 122 32.51 16.09 -10.42
N GLU A 123 31.73 16.69 -11.30
CA GLU A 123 31.17 18.03 -11.07
C GLU A 123 29.70 17.95 -10.66
N ILE A 124 29.41 18.45 -9.46
CA ILE A 124 28.05 18.73 -9.01
C ILE A 124 27.59 20.01 -9.71
N HIS A 125 26.57 19.93 -10.55
CA HIS A 125 25.99 21.08 -11.22
C HIS A 125 25.03 21.81 -10.27
N GLU A 126 25.36 23.05 -9.89
CA GLU A 126 24.42 23.91 -9.18
C GLU A 126 23.36 24.45 -10.16
N LEU A 127 22.10 24.05 -9.93
CA LEU A 127 20.97 24.38 -10.78
C LEU A 127 20.17 25.54 -10.14
N PRO A 128 19.88 26.62 -10.89
CA PRO A 128 19.26 27.79 -10.30
C PRO A 128 17.76 27.62 -10.05
N LEU A 129 17.30 28.12 -8.89
CA LEU A 129 15.88 28.26 -8.55
C LEU A 129 15.54 29.71 -8.18
N LEU A 130 14.43 30.22 -8.73
CA LEU A 130 13.91 31.52 -8.33
C LEU A 130 13.59 31.53 -6.82
N PRO A 131 13.88 32.62 -6.07
CA PRO A 131 13.59 32.69 -4.64
C PRO A 131 12.11 32.50 -4.28
N THR A 132 11.22 32.80 -5.22
CA THR A 132 9.77 32.68 -5.09
C THR A 132 9.22 31.37 -5.65
N ASP A 133 10.09 30.45 -6.09
CA ASP A 133 9.65 29.17 -6.68
C ASP A 133 9.16 28.22 -5.59
N PRO A 134 7.96 27.62 -5.72
CA PRO A 134 7.42 26.75 -4.69
C PRO A 134 8.28 25.50 -4.40
N ILE A 135 9.07 24.99 -5.37
CA ILE A 135 9.92 23.82 -5.13
C ILE A 135 11.15 24.13 -4.25
N ALA A 136 11.44 25.41 -3.98
CA ALA A 136 12.46 25.78 -3.02
C ALA A 136 12.10 25.35 -1.58
N ASN A 137 10.81 25.13 -1.31
CA ASN A 137 10.29 24.68 -0.02
C ASN A 137 10.03 23.17 0.04
N GLU A 138 10.29 22.42 -1.04
CA GLU A 138 10.13 20.97 -1.09
C GLU A 138 11.49 20.29 -1.12
N ARG A 139 11.64 19.14 -0.43
CA ARG A 139 12.81 18.29 -0.64
C ARG A 139 12.47 17.26 -1.70
N PHE A 140 13.30 17.12 -2.72
CA PHE A 140 13.06 16.13 -3.77
C PHE A 140 14.36 15.50 -4.25
N CYS A 141 14.22 14.30 -4.80
CA CYS A 141 15.28 13.54 -5.46
C CYS A 141 14.70 12.89 -6.70
N LEU A 142 15.30 13.13 -7.86
CA LEU A 142 14.93 12.50 -9.12
C LEU A 142 16.16 11.80 -9.67
N VAL A 143 16.04 10.50 -9.89
CA VAL A 143 17.12 9.63 -10.35
C VAL A 143 16.75 9.09 -11.72
N PHE A 144 17.66 9.24 -12.67
CA PHE A 144 17.64 8.56 -13.96
C PHE A 144 18.86 7.67 -14.08
N SER A 145 18.61 6.39 -14.32
CA SER A 145 19.63 5.40 -14.64
C SER A 145 19.18 4.58 -15.84
N GLU A 146 20.09 3.77 -16.40
CA GLU A 146 19.79 2.85 -17.50
C GLU A 146 18.74 1.77 -17.11
N SER A 147 18.54 1.49 -15.82
CA SER A 147 17.69 0.38 -15.34
C SER A 147 16.40 0.83 -14.65
N PHE A 148 16.36 2.05 -14.11
CA PHE A 148 15.18 2.60 -13.44
C PHE A 148 15.20 4.13 -13.42
N ALA A 149 14.01 4.72 -13.30
CA ALA A 149 13.81 6.10 -12.89
C ALA A 149 13.07 6.13 -11.55
N LEU A 150 13.43 7.06 -10.66
CA LEU A 150 12.82 7.19 -9.33
C LEU A 150 12.62 8.66 -8.97
N LEU A 151 11.42 9.01 -8.54
CA LEU A 151 11.08 10.30 -7.97
C LEU A 151 10.78 10.13 -6.47
N LEU A 152 11.44 10.93 -5.63
CA LEU A 152 11.18 11.09 -4.20
C LEU A 152 10.79 12.54 -3.94
N VAL A 153 9.72 12.79 -3.20
CA VAL A 153 9.29 14.14 -2.82
C VAL A 153 8.84 14.15 -1.36
N LEU A 154 9.42 15.06 -0.57
CA LEU A 154 8.94 15.50 0.72
C LEU A 154 8.39 16.91 0.55
N GLY A 155 7.07 17.01 0.50
CA GLY A 155 6.34 18.26 0.27
C GLY A 155 5.15 18.41 1.20
N GLU A 156 4.20 19.22 0.77
CA GLU A 156 2.91 19.38 1.46
C GLU A 156 1.82 18.73 0.62
N ASP A 157 0.88 18.05 1.27
CA ASP A 157 -0.31 17.56 0.61
C ASP A 157 -1.34 18.68 0.33
N GLN A 158 -2.46 18.33 -0.32
CA GLN A 158 -3.56 19.25 -0.63
C GLN A 158 -4.21 19.93 0.60
N TRP A 159 -3.86 19.51 1.82
CA TRP A 159 -4.33 20.07 3.09
C TRP A 159 -3.23 20.83 3.84
N GLY A 160 -2.05 21.01 3.25
CA GLY A 160 -0.92 21.76 3.84
C GLY A 160 -0.10 20.95 4.85
N LEU A 161 -0.14 19.62 4.80
CA LEU A 161 0.58 18.75 5.75
C LEU A 161 1.79 18.11 5.12
N SER A 162 2.86 18.00 5.90
CA SER A 162 4.10 17.34 5.46
C SER A 162 3.82 15.89 5.09
N SER A 163 4.13 15.53 3.85
CA SER A 163 3.89 14.21 3.27
C SER A 163 5.11 13.79 2.44
N PHE A 164 5.55 12.54 2.63
CA PHE A 164 6.58 11.92 1.82
C PHE A 164 5.94 10.99 0.79
N GLN A 165 6.36 11.11 -0.47
CA GLN A 165 5.84 10.34 -1.60
C GLN A 165 6.99 9.91 -2.51
N PHE A 166 6.87 8.73 -3.12
CA PHE A 166 7.83 8.24 -4.10
C PHE A 166 7.14 7.50 -5.25
N SER A 167 7.79 7.45 -6.41
CA SER A 167 7.31 6.68 -7.56
C SER A 167 8.43 6.26 -8.50
N PHE A 168 8.35 5.02 -8.99
CA PHE A 168 9.16 4.51 -10.09
C PHE A 168 8.42 4.57 -11.45
N ASP A 169 7.22 5.17 -11.50
CA ASP A 169 6.44 5.29 -12.74
C ASP A 169 7.19 6.16 -13.76
N PRO A 170 7.50 5.63 -14.95
CA PRO A 170 8.15 6.39 -16.03
C PRO A 170 7.42 7.67 -16.40
N VAL A 171 6.09 7.70 -16.31
CA VAL A 171 5.27 8.86 -16.63
C VAL A 171 5.46 9.96 -15.60
N LEU A 172 5.42 9.63 -14.30
CA LEU A 172 5.55 10.60 -13.21
C LEU A 172 6.97 11.17 -13.13
N THR A 173 7.99 10.32 -13.30
CA THR A 173 9.41 10.75 -13.32
C THR A 173 9.70 11.69 -14.50
N GLN A 174 9.14 11.39 -15.69
CA GLN A 174 9.26 12.26 -16.85
C GLN A 174 8.51 13.59 -16.67
N GLN A 175 7.32 13.57 -16.06
CA GLN A 175 6.58 14.80 -15.72
C GLN A 175 7.35 15.67 -14.73
N ALA A 176 7.98 15.07 -13.72
CA ALA A 176 8.83 15.79 -12.77
C ALA A 176 10.03 16.44 -13.47
N TRP A 177 10.68 15.72 -14.39
CA TRP A 177 11.74 16.31 -15.21
C TRP A 177 11.22 17.50 -16.05
N GLN A 178 10.07 17.37 -16.72
CA GLN A 178 9.52 18.48 -17.53
C GLN A 178 9.27 19.74 -16.69
N GLN A 179 8.79 19.59 -15.45
CA GLN A 179 8.60 20.73 -14.55
C GLN A 179 9.92 21.37 -14.11
N LEU A 180 10.95 20.57 -13.83
CA LEU A 180 12.29 21.08 -13.49
C LEU A 180 12.96 21.75 -14.70
N ARG A 181 12.83 21.13 -15.87
CA ARG A 181 13.32 21.63 -17.16
C ARG A 181 12.76 23.01 -17.48
N GLN A 182 11.46 23.23 -17.32
CA GLN A 182 10.83 24.55 -17.56
C GLN A 182 11.49 25.67 -16.75
N ARG A 183 11.92 25.38 -15.52
CA ARG A 183 12.62 26.35 -14.65
C ARG A 183 14.00 26.70 -15.20
N LEU A 184 14.75 25.69 -15.64
CA LEU A 184 16.07 25.87 -16.25
C LEU A 184 15.99 26.63 -17.59
N VAL A 185 15.00 26.32 -18.44
CA VAL A 185 14.76 27.05 -19.70
C VAL A 185 14.42 28.51 -19.43
N ASN A 186 13.52 28.79 -18.48
CA ASN A 186 13.13 30.15 -18.11
C ASN A 186 14.32 30.96 -17.58
N LEU A 187 15.26 30.31 -16.90
CA LEU A 187 16.48 30.92 -16.38
C LEU A 187 17.65 30.90 -17.37
N ARG A 188 17.43 30.40 -18.60
CA ARG A 188 18.44 30.26 -19.67
C ARG A 188 19.71 29.57 -19.19
N TYR A 189 19.55 28.46 -18.47
CA TYR A 189 20.68 27.69 -17.97
C TYR A 189 21.53 27.14 -19.14
N PRO A 190 22.83 27.44 -19.21
CA PRO A 190 23.64 27.20 -20.41
C PRO A 190 23.93 25.73 -20.71
N GLN A 191 23.88 24.84 -19.72
CA GLN A 191 24.20 23.42 -19.88
C GLN A 191 22.95 22.51 -19.95
N ILE A 192 21.77 23.08 -20.23
CA ILE A 192 20.52 22.31 -20.26
C ILE A 192 20.54 21.19 -21.31
N GLU A 193 21.12 21.44 -22.48
CA GLU A 193 21.23 20.46 -23.57
C GLU A 193 22.08 19.25 -23.16
N THR A 194 23.09 19.46 -22.31
CA THR A 194 23.92 18.36 -21.78
C THR A 194 23.14 17.47 -20.80
N LEU A 195 22.24 18.07 -19.99
CA LEU A 195 21.37 17.32 -19.08
C LEU A 195 20.30 16.55 -19.86
N GLU A 196 19.71 17.18 -20.86
CA GLU A 196 18.73 16.55 -21.76
C GLU A 196 19.32 15.34 -22.48
N ALA A 197 20.54 15.47 -23.03
CA ALA A 197 21.21 14.36 -23.71
C ALA A 197 21.43 13.14 -22.79
N ILE A 198 21.67 13.35 -21.50
CA ILE A 198 21.85 12.24 -20.53
C ILE A 198 20.52 11.56 -20.23
N ILE A 199 19.45 12.34 -20.05
CA ILE A 199 18.11 11.81 -19.77
C ILE A 199 17.57 11.08 -21.01
N GLU A 200 17.79 11.61 -22.21
CA GLU A 200 17.42 10.95 -23.47
C GLU A 200 18.21 9.66 -23.69
N ALA A 201 19.51 9.64 -23.37
CA ALA A 201 20.34 8.45 -23.49
C ALA A 201 19.93 7.33 -22.52
N ASN A 202 19.48 7.69 -21.32
CA ASN A 202 19.06 6.73 -20.29
C ASN A 202 17.58 6.34 -20.40
N GLY A 203 16.77 7.16 -21.06
CA GLY A 203 15.33 6.98 -21.17
C GLY A 203 14.61 7.03 -19.81
N SER A 204 13.32 6.68 -19.83
CA SER A 204 12.53 6.41 -18.63
C SER A 204 12.13 4.93 -18.63
N PRO A 205 13.05 4.02 -18.23
CA PRO A 205 12.82 2.58 -18.32
C PRO A 205 11.72 2.15 -17.35
N SER A 206 10.87 1.22 -17.79
CA SER A 206 9.91 0.58 -16.89
C SER A 206 10.67 -0.20 -15.82
N PRO A 207 10.44 0.09 -14.53
CA PRO A 207 11.24 -0.49 -13.45
C PRO A 207 11.00 -2.01 -13.35
N ASP A 208 12.07 -2.77 -13.11
CA ASP A 208 11.94 -4.17 -12.70
C ASP A 208 11.22 -4.23 -11.34
N TYR A 209 10.14 -5.01 -11.27
CA TYR A 209 9.37 -5.23 -10.04
C TYR A 209 10.25 -5.70 -8.87
N ARG A 210 11.38 -6.39 -9.15
CA ARG A 210 12.35 -6.83 -8.14
C ARG A 210 13.05 -5.65 -7.47
N LEU A 211 13.40 -4.63 -8.26
CA LEU A 211 14.04 -3.41 -7.79
C LEU A 211 13.08 -2.61 -6.90
N VAL A 212 11.83 -2.43 -7.36
CA VAL A 212 10.79 -1.76 -6.58
C VAL A 212 10.56 -2.49 -5.26
N SER A 213 10.45 -3.83 -5.31
CA SER A 213 10.27 -4.65 -4.11
C SER A 213 11.47 -4.58 -3.15
N GLN A 214 12.69 -4.50 -3.68
CA GLN A 214 13.91 -4.35 -2.88
C GLN A 214 13.96 -2.98 -2.22
N PHE A 215 13.61 -1.92 -2.95
CA PHE A 215 13.51 -0.56 -2.42
C PHE A 215 12.50 -0.48 -1.28
N SER A 216 11.27 -0.96 -1.50
CA SER A 216 10.23 -0.93 -0.46
C SER A 216 10.62 -1.72 0.79
N ARG A 217 11.27 -2.88 0.63
CA ARG A 217 11.78 -3.65 1.79
C ARG A 217 12.85 -2.89 2.57
N GLN A 218 13.81 -2.29 1.86
CA GLN A 218 14.87 -1.51 2.50
C GLN A 218 14.33 -0.25 3.16
N LEU A 219 13.32 0.39 2.57
CA LEU A 219 12.67 1.58 3.13
C LEU A 219 12.06 1.23 4.48
N LEU A 220 11.32 0.11 4.57
CA LEU A 220 10.74 -0.36 5.82
C LEU A 220 11.80 -0.74 6.87
N GLN A 221 12.92 -1.34 6.45
CA GLN A 221 14.02 -1.69 7.37
C GLN A 221 14.74 -0.46 7.94
N ASN A 222 14.80 0.63 7.18
CA ASN A 222 15.48 1.87 7.56
C ASN A 222 14.57 2.82 8.36
N LEU A 223 13.28 2.50 8.54
CA LEU A 223 12.40 3.28 9.38
C LEU A 223 12.75 3.04 10.87
N PRO A 224 12.97 4.10 11.67
CA PRO A 224 13.15 3.96 13.10
C PRO A 224 11.88 3.39 13.75
N ASN A 225 12.05 2.36 14.60
CA ASN A 225 10.99 1.89 15.50
C ASN A 225 10.52 3.08 16.37
N GLN A 226 9.40 3.71 16.04
CA GLN A 226 8.88 4.82 16.85
C GLN A 226 8.41 4.26 18.21
N PRO A 227 8.88 4.81 19.35
CA PRO A 227 8.30 4.48 20.64
C PRO A 227 6.87 5.01 20.68
N ASN A 228 5.91 4.15 21.02
CA ASN A 228 4.55 4.53 21.39
C ASN A 228 4.60 5.55 22.54
N LEU A 229 4.49 6.83 22.23
CA LEU A 229 4.25 7.88 23.22
C LEU A 229 2.75 7.93 23.49
N ASP A 230 2.32 7.01 24.35
CA ASP A 230 0.97 6.91 24.88
C ASP A 230 0.53 8.20 25.58
N LEU A 231 -0.57 8.78 25.08
CA LEU A 231 -1.33 9.81 25.74
C LEU A 231 -2.26 9.18 26.79
N LYS A 232 -1.79 8.96 28.03
CA LYS A 232 -2.71 8.93 29.20
C LYS A 232 -2.11 9.60 30.43
N LYS A 233 -2.75 10.72 30.78
CA LYS A 233 -3.12 11.17 32.13
C LYS A 233 -2.03 11.16 33.21
N THR A 234 -1.57 12.37 33.50
CA THR A 234 -1.26 12.88 34.84
C THR A 234 -2.12 12.22 35.92
N LYS A 235 -1.49 11.41 36.78
CA LYS A 235 -1.74 11.33 38.23
C LYS A 235 -0.49 10.75 38.92
N SER A 236 -0.17 11.39 40.04
CA SER A 236 1.00 11.39 40.92
C SER A 236 1.62 10.03 41.36
N PRO A 237 2.83 10.06 41.96
CA PRO A 237 3.75 8.92 42.05
C PRO A 237 3.59 8.12 43.34
N ILE A 238 3.72 6.79 43.28
CA ILE A 238 4.06 5.96 44.45
C ILE A 238 4.98 4.82 44.00
N ASN A 239 6.10 4.70 44.71
CA ASN A 239 7.19 3.73 44.62
C ASN A 239 6.76 2.28 44.37
N ALA A 240 7.50 1.57 43.51
CA ALA A 240 7.82 0.16 43.69
C ALA A 240 9.02 -0.24 42.80
N GLU A 241 10.14 -0.45 43.48
CA GLU A 241 11.26 -1.35 43.22
C GLU A 241 11.52 -1.89 41.80
N ILE A 242 12.74 -1.57 41.34
CA ILE A 242 13.41 -2.15 40.17
C ILE A 242 13.69 -3.62 40.46
N THR A 243 12.97 -4.51 39.79
CA THR A 243 13.45 -5.87 39.48
C THR A 243 13.60 -5.97 37.97
N PRO A 244 14.74 -6.45 37.44
CA PRO A 244 14.93 -6.60 36.01
C PRO A 244 13.98 -7.68 35.47
N PRO A 245 13.18 -7.42 34.41
CA PRO A 245 12.39 -8.47 33.79
C PRO A 245 13.33 -9.43 33.06
N LYS A 246 13.10 -10.72 33.29
CA LYS A 246 13.66 -11.80 32.49
C LYS A 246 13.25 -11.61 31.02
N GLU A 247 14.21 -11.71 30.13
CA GLU A 247 14.02 -11.70 28.69
C GLU A 247 13.13 -12.89 28.26
N ASP A 248 11.83 -12.63 28.04
CA ASP A 248 11.00 -13.48 27.20
C ASP A 248 11.15 -12.99 25.74
N ASN A 249 12.14 -13.53 25.04
CA ASN A 249 12.45 -13.27 23.63
C ASN A 249 11.39 -13.81 22.63
N SER A 250 10.12 -13.95 23.02
CA SER A 250 9.05 -14.53 22.18
C SER A 250 8.07 -13.50 21.56
N ASN A 251 8.15 -12.23 21.95
CA ASN A 251 7.23 -11.18 21.47
C ASN A 251 7.75 -10.32 20.30
N LEU A 252 9.07 -10.32 20.02
CA LEU A 252 9.68 -9.47 18.99
C LEU A 252 9.36 -9.91 17.55
N GLU A 253 9.04 -11.18 17.31
CA GLU A 253 8.71 -11.67 15.95
C GLU A 253 7.28 -11.31 15.50
N SER A 254 6.37 -11.02 16.44
CA SER A 254 4.93 -10.93 16.11
C SER A 254 4.50 -9.56 15.57
N GLY A 255 5.26 -8.50 15.84
CA GLY A 255 4.96 -7.15 15.33
C GLY A 255 5.37 -6.95 13.87
N CYS A 256 6.54 -7.49 13.49
CA CYS A 256 7.09 -7.38 12.14
C CYS A 256 6.20 -8.07 11.08
N ASP A 257 5.66 -9.25 11.41
CA ASP A 257 4.72 -9.97 10.53
C ASP A 257 3.43 -9.17 10.29
N LEU A 258 2.90 -8.49 11.32
CA LEU A 258 1.68 -7.68 11.18
C LEU A 258 1.90 -6.45 10.31
N GLU A 259 2.99 -5.74 10.55
CA GLU A 259 3.33 -4.53 9.78
C GLU A 259 3.63 -4.85 8.33
N LEU A 260 4.33 -5.97 8.08
CA LEU A 260 4.55 -6.48 6.73
C LEU A 260 3.23 -6.87 6.06
N LEU A 261 2.33 -7.58 6.75
CA LEU A 261 1.02 -7.93 6.21
C LEU A 261 0.15 -6.71 5.93
N ARG A 262 0.20 -5.71 6.80
CA ARG A 262 -0.46 -4.42 6.61
C ARG A 262 0.07 -3.73 5.36
N ALA A 263 1.38 -3.58 5.24
CA ALA A 263 2.02 -2.95 4.08
C ALA A 263 1.67 -3.68 2.78
N LEU A 264 1.79 -5.01 2.74
CA LEU A 264 1.44 -5.83 1.57
C LEU A 264 -0.04 -5.70 1.19
N THR A 265 -0.93 -5.71 2.18
CA THR A 265 -2.37 -5.53 1.94
C THR A 265 -2.65 -4.17 1.32
N HIS A 266 -2.02 -3.10 1.82
CA HIS A 266 -2.20 -1.75 1.29
C HIS A 266 -1.62 -1.60 -0.13
N GLU A 267 -0.40 -2.09 -0.36
CA GLU A 267 0.25 -2.09 -1.68
C GLU A 267 -0.52 -2.87 -2.74
N ILE A 268 -1.24 -3.94 -2.36
CA ILE A 268 -2.09 -4.71 -3.29
C ILE A 268 -3.45 -4.02 -3.49
N ARG A 269 -4.05 -3.46 -2.44
CA ARG A 269 -5.39 -2.85 -2.50
C ARG A 269 -5.43 -1.63 -3.40
N THR A 270 -4.40 -0.78 -3.34
CA THR A 270 -4.34 0.48 -4.09
C THR A 270 -4.44 0.29 -5.61
N PRO A 271 -3.55 -0.48 -6.28
CA PRO A 271 -3.63 -0.70 -7.72
C PRO A 271 -4.92 -1.42 -8.14
N LEU A 272 -5.41 -2.38 -7.35
CA LEU A 272 -6.67 -3.06 -7.64
C LEU A 272 -7.88 -2.12 -7.55
N THR A 273 -7.87 -1.17 -6.62
CA THR A 273 -8.92 -0.16 -6.49
C THR A 273 -8.91 0.79 -7.69
N THR A 274 -7.73 1.19 -8.18
CA THR A 274 -7.58 2.00 -9.39
C THR A 274 -8.08 1.26 -10.62
N ILE A 275 -7.64 0.01 -10.84
CA ILE A 275 -8.10 -0.83 -11.95
C ILE A 275 -9.62 -0.98 -11.92
N ARG A 276 -10.20 -1.28 -10.74
CA ARG A 276 -11.64 -1.38 -10.55
C ARG A 276 -12.36 -0.08 -10.93
N THR A 277 -11.84 1.06 -10.50
CA THR A 277 -12.44 2.36 -10.75
C THR A 277 -12.44 2.69 -12.23
N ILE A 278 -11.32 2.50 -12.93
CA ILE A 278 -11.21 2.72 -14.38
C ILE A 278 -12.15 1.76 -15.13
N THR A 279 -12.21 0.50 -14.71
CA THR A 279 -13.10 -0.53 -15.29
C THR A 279 -14.57 -0.10 -15.18
N ARG A 280 -15.00 0.38 -14.00
CA ARG A 280 -16.36 0.91 -13.79
C ARG A 280 -16.64 2.17 -14.60
N LEU A 281 -15.64 3.02 -14.81
CA LEU A 281 -15.78 4.21 -15.66
C LEU A 281 -15.98 3.82 -17.12
N LEU A 282 -15.25 2.81 -17.61
CA LEU A 282 -15.41 2.28 -18.97
C LEU A 282 -16.79 1.67 -19.17
N LEU A 283 -17.25 0.82 -18.23
CA LEU A 283 -18.61 0.25 -18.25
C LEU A 283 -19.71 1.32 -18.29
N LYS A 284 -19.50 2.48 -17.66
CA LYS A 284 -20.49 3.57 -17.62
C LYS A 284 -20.46 4.52 -18.80
N ARG A 285 -19.30 4.75 -19.43
CA ARG A 285 -19.07 5.88 -20.35
C ARG A 285 -18.72 5.47 -21.77
N ALA A 286 -18.24 4.26 -22.00
CA ALA A 286 -17.80 3.82 -23.33
C ALA A 286 -18.90 3.00 -24.02
N LYS A 287 -19.10 3.25 -25.32
CA LYS A 287 -19.81 2.29 -26.18
C LYS A 287 -18.87 1.13 -26.46
N VAL A 288 -18.92 0.11 -25.61
CA VAL A 288 -18.15 -1.13 -25.76
C VAL A 288 -18.99 -2.20 -26.45
N THR A 289 -18.34 -3.17 -27.09
CA THR A 289 -19.02 -4.36 -27.58
C THR A 289 -19.42 -5.26 -26.41
N GLU A 290 -20.43 -6.12 -26.61
CA GLU A 290 -20.94 -7.02 -25.57
C GLU A 290 -19.84 -7.94 -24.99
N ASP A 291 -18.89 -8.38 -25.82
CA ASP A 291 -17.76 -9.19 -25.36
C ASP A 291 -16.80 -8.40 -24.47
N VAL A 292 -16.50 -7.14 -24.83
CA VAL A 292 -15.66 -6.26 -24.01
C VAL A 292 -16.34 -5.93 -22.68
N GLU A 293 -17.66 -5.72 -22.68
CA GLU A 293 -18.44 -5.52 -21.47
C GLU A 293 -18.32 -6.71 -20.50
N LYS A 294 -18.46 -7.95 -21.01
CA LYS A 294 -18.27 -9.18 -20.22
C LYS A 294 -16.87 -9.29 -19.61
N TYR A 295 -15.83 -8.91 -20.36
CA TYR A 295 -14.46 -8.87 -19.83
C TYR A 295 -14.30 -7.81 -18.74
N LEU A 296 -14.83 -6.60 -18.94
CA LEU A 296 -14.79 -5.53 -17.94
C LEU A 296 -15.55 -5.90 -16.66
N GLU A 297 -16.73 -6.52 -16.76
CA GLU A 297 -17.45 -7.04 -15.60
C GLU A 297 -16.64 -8.10 -14.84
N THR A 298 -15.92 -8.95 -15.58
CA THR A 298 -15.04 -9.96 -14.99
C THR A 298 -13.88 -9.31 -14.24
N ILE A 299 -13.27 -8.26 -14.81
CA ILE A 299 -12.19 -7.49 -14.16
C ILE A 299 -12.70 -6.78 -12.89
N ASP A 300 -13.88 -6.14 -12.95
CA ASP A 300 -14.47 -5.46 -11.79
C ASP A 300 -14.74 -6.43 -10.63
N LEU A 301 -15.27 -7.60 -10.97
CA LEU A 301 -15.54 -8.67 -10.02
C LEU A 301 -14.25 -9.19 -9.39
N GLU A 302 -13.24 -9.54 -10.19
CA GLU A 302 -11.95 -10.01 -9.68
C GLU A 302 -11.29 -8.97 -8.77
N CYS A 303 -11.23 -7.71 -9.18
CA CYS A 303 -10.67 -6.66 -8.33
C CYS A 303 -11.44 -6.55 -7.01
N SER A 304 -12.78 -6.63 -7.04
CA SER A 304 -13.61 -6.58 -5.84
C SER A 304 -13.35 -7.77 -4.90
N GLU A 305 -13.28 -8.98 -5.44
CA GLU A 305 -12.99 -10.20 -4.66
C GLU A 305 -11.61 -10.14 -4.01
N GLN A 306 -10.59 -9.68 -4.74
CA GLN A 306 -9.22 -9.56 -4.22
C GLN A 306 -9.09 -8.47 -3.15
N ILE A 307 -9.73 -7.31 -3.35
CA ILE A 307 -9.79 -6.24 -2.33
C ILE A 307 -10.43 -6.75 -1.05
N GLN A 308 -11.58 -7.43 -1.15
CA GLN A 308 -12.26 -8.00 0.01
C GLN A 308 -11.42 -9.08 0.71
N ARG A 309 -10.73 -9.95 -0.04
CA ARG A 309 -9.83 -10.95 0.55
C ARG A 309 -8.68 -10.29 1.31
N MET A 310 -8.09 -9.25 0.75
CA MET A 310 -7.02 -8.48 1.39
C MET A 310 -7.50 -7.79 2.67
N GLU A 311 -8.66 -7.12 2.63
CA GLU A 311 -9.29 -6.54 3.84
C GLU A 311 -9.53 -7.59 4.93
N LEU A 312 -10.04 -8.76 4.55
CA LEU A 312 -10.26 -9.84 5.50
C LEU A 312 -8.95 -10.34 6.11
N ILE A 313 -7.90 -10.50 5.30
CA ILE A 313 -6.57 -10.91 5.76
C ILE A 313 -6.00 -9.91 6.76
N PHE A 314 -6.13 -8.63 6.46
CA PHE A 314 -5.67 -7.57 7.34
C PHE A 314 -6.40 -7.58 8.68
N ARG A 315 -7.74 -7.61 8.67
CA ARG A 315 -8.55 -7.71 9.90
C ARG A 315 -8.20 -8.95 10.72
N ALA A 316 -7.92 -10.06 10.05
CA ALA A 316 -7.50 -11.30 10.67
C ALA A 316 -6.14 -11.19 11.37
N ALA A 317 -5.19 -10.47 10.76
CA ALA A 317 -3.87 -10.23 11.33
C ALA A 317 -3.99 -9.33 12.58
N GLU A 318 -4.79 -8.26 12.51
CA GLU A 318 -5.06 -7.37 13.65
C GLU A 318 -5.66 -8.13 14.84
N LEU A 319 -6.73 -8.91 14.59
CA LEU A 319 -7.46 -9.63 15.64
C LEU A 319 -6.74 -10.90 16.12
N GLY A 320 -5.90 -11.51 15.28
CA GLY A 320 -5.14 -12.71 15.59
C GLY A 320 -3.95 -12.47 16.50
N ILE A 321 -3.38 -11.26 16.44
CA ILE A 321 -2.19 -10.85 17.22
C ILE A 321 -2.61 -10.09 18.48
N ASN A 322 -3.70 -9.31 18.42
CA ASN A 322 -4.23 -8.62 19.58
C ASN A 322 -5.75 -8.88 19.74
N PRO A 323 -6.14 -9.99 20.42
CA PRO A 323 -7.55 -10.33 20.62
C PRO A 323 -8.34 -9.32 21.48
N LEU A 324 -7.66 -8.35 22.09
CA LEU A 324 -8.21 -7.25 22.88
C LEU A 324 -8.03 -5.88 22.21
N GLY A 325 -7.88 -5.83 20.88
CA GLY A 325 -7.56 -4.61 20.13
C GLY A 325 -8.44 -3.38 20.44
N ASP A 326 -7.90 -2.19 20.19
CA ASP A 326 -8.43 -0.87 20.59
C ASP A 326 -9.83 -0.49 20.03
N LYS A 327 -10.42 -1.30 19.14
CA LYS A 327 -11.74 -1.05 18.54
C LYS A 327 -12.64 -2.30 18.68
N PRO A 328 -13.65 -2.30 19.57
CA PRO A 328 -14.52 -3.45 19.76
C PRO A 328 -15.40 -3.70 18.52
N ILE A 329 -15.49 -4.95 18.08
CA ILE A 329 -16.46 -5.39 17.05
C ILE A 329 -17.87 -5.13 17.58
N GLN A 330 -18.67 -4.38 16.83
CA GLN A 330 -20.05 -4.07 17.22
C GLN A 330 -20.97 -5.24 16.88
N LEU A 331 -21.34 -6.01 17.90
CA LEU A 331 -22.27 -7.12 17.75
C LEU A 331 -23.71 -6.61 17.92
N ILE A 332 -24.47 -6.60 16.83
CA ILE A 332 -25.86 -6.13 16.79
C ILE A 332 -26.79 -7.25 16.29
N PRO A 333 -28.11 -7.19 16.59
CA PRO A 333 -29.09 -8.07 15.98
C PRO A 333 -29.18 -7.84 14.46
N ILE A 334 -29.04 -8.90 13.68
CA ILE A 334 -29.07 -8.89 12.22
C ILE A 334 -30.18 -9.83 11.74
N ALA A 335 -30.99 -9.36 10.79
CA ALA A 335 -31.92 -10.20 10.05
C ALA A 335 -31.19 -10.88 8.89
N LEU A 336 -30.98 -12.20 8.99
CA LEU A 336 -30.21 -12.95 8.01
C LEU A 336 -30.90 -13.08 6.65
N GLU A 337 -32.22 -12.92 6.59
CA GLU A 337 -32.96 -12.87 5.33
C GLU A 337 -32.34 -11.86 4.36
N LYS A 338 -32.05 -10.64 4.84
CA LYS A 338 -31.48 -9.56 4.01
C LYS A 338 -30.04 -9.87 3.61
N VAL A 339 -29.24 -10.40 4.53
CA VAL A 339 -27.85 -10.79 4.24
C VAL A 339 -27.84 -11.85 3.14
N PHE A 340 -28.61 -12.93 3.30
CA PHE A 340 -28.62 -14.02 2.33
C PHE A 340 -29.25 -13.67 1.00
N GLN A 341 -30.19 -12.72 0.96
CA GLN A 341 -30.74 -12.21 -0.29
C GLN A 341 -29.65 -11.64 -1.21
N ASP A 342 -28.63 -11.00 -0.64
CA ASP A 342 -27.51 -10.43 -1.39
C ASP A 342 -26.34 -11.41 -1.53
N SER A 343 -26.01 -12.17 -0.47
CA SER A 343 -24.83 -13.03 -0.44
C SER A 343 -24.99 -14.31 -1.28
N ILE A 344 -26.17 -14.95 -1.28
CA ILE A 344 -26.36 -16.24 -1.98
C ILE A 344 -26.16 -16.11 -3.50
N PRO A 345 -26.77 -15.13 -4.20
CA PRO A 345 -26.52 -14.94 -5.64
C PRO A 345 -25.04 -14.72 -5.96
N ARG A 346 -24.34 -13.96 -5.10
CA ARG A 346 -22.89 -13.74 -5.22
C ARG A 346 -22.10 -15.04 -5.08
N TRP A 347 -22.42 -15.85 -4.07
CA TRP A 347 -21.82 -17.16 -3.84
C TRP A 347 -22.07 -18.14 -5.00
N GLN A 348 -23.28 -18.13 -5.56
CA GLN A 348 -23.63 -18.97 -6.72
C GLN A 348 -22.84 -18.56 -7.96
N LYS A 349 -22.70 -17.26 -8.21
CA LYS A 349 -21.86 -16.74 -9.31
C LYS A 349 -20.41 -17.18 -9.11
N GLN A 350 -19.88 -17.05 -7.89
CA GLN A 350 -18.51 -17.46 -7.56
C GLN A 350 -18.28 -18.97 -7.77
N ALA A 351 -19.19 -19.81 -7.28
CA ALA A 351 -19.10 -21.26 -7.42
C ALA A 351 -19.16 -21.69 -8.90
N LYS A 352 -20.09 -21.12 -9.68
CA LYS A 352 -20.26 -21.40 -11.10
C LYS A 352 -18.99 -21.09 -11.91
N ARG A 353 -18.28 -19.99 -11.58
CA ARG A 353 -17.00 -19.63 -12.23
C ARG A 353 -15.90 -20.67 -12.03
N ARG A 354 -15.98 -21.47 -10.97
CA ARG A 354 -15.07 -22.59 -10.67
C ARG A 354 -15.62 -23.94 -11.11
N ASN A 355 -16.71 -23.97 -11.87
CA ASN A 355 -17.45 -25.18 -12.21
C ASN A 355 -17.88 -25.99 -10.97
N VAL A 356 -18.24 -25.31 -9.88
CA VAL A 356 -18.76 -25.93 -8.66
C VAL A 356 -20.26 -25.63 -8.56
N ASN A 357 -21.06 -26.65 -8.28
CA ASN A 357 -22.49 -26.49 -7.99
C ASN A 357 -22.66 -26.05 -6.53
N LEU A 358 -23.46 -25.01 -6.29
CA LEU A 358 -23.78 -24.53 -4.95
C LEU A 358 -25.28 -24.69 -4.68
N GLU A 359 -25.61 -25.49 -3.67
CA GLU A 359 -26.97 -25.66 -3.16
C GLU A 359 -27.08 -25.05 -1.77
N VAL A 360 -27.98 -24.07 -1.60
CA VAL A 360 -28.23 -23.42 -0.31
C VAL A 360 -29.64 -23.70 0.15
N ASN A 361 -29.76 -24.46 1.24
CA ASN A 361 -31.04 -24.81 1.86
C ASN A 361 -31.33 -23.85 3.01
N VAL A 362 -32.15 -22.84 2.72
CA VAL A 362 -32.57 -21.81 3.67
C VAL A 362 -33.94 -22.15 4.26
N PRO A 363 -34.12 -22.18 5.59
CA PRO A 363 -35.42 -22.41 6.20
C PRO A 363 -36.38 -21.23 5.92
N LYS A 364 -37.69 -21.50 5.85
CA LYS A 364 -38.73 -20.49 5.54
C LYS A 364 -38.76 -19.27 6.48
N LYS A 365 -38.27 -19.43 7.70
CA LYS A 365 -38.13 -18.36 8.69
C LYS A 365 -36.70 -18.42 9.23
N LEU A 366 -35.91 -17.37 9.05
CA LEU A 366 -34.61 -17.29 9.69
C LEU A 366 -34.75 -16.48 10.99
N PRO A 367 -34.11 -16.93 12.08
CA PRO A 367 -34.03 -16.11 13.27
C PRO A 367 -33.02 -14.97 13.06
N SER A 368 -33.19 -13.89 13.81
CA SER A 368 -32.13 -12.88 13.94
C SER A 368 -30.93 -13.49 14.66
N VAL A 369 -29.72 -13.06 14.30
CA VAL A 369 -28.46 -13.43 14.97
C VAL A 369 -27.74 -12.20 15.48
N ILE A 370 -26.92 -12.35 16.53
CA ILE A 370 -26.08 -11.27 17.05
C ILE A 370 -24.70 -11.38 16.41
N SER A 371 -24.32 -10.40 15.58
CA SER A 371 -23.00 -10.35 14.95
C SER A 371 -22.68 -8.95 14.40
N ASP A 372 -21.54 -8.79 13.73
CA ASP A 372 -21.26 -7.63 12.87
C ASP A 372 -21.68 -7.97 11.43
N PRO A 373 -22.59 -7.20 10.79
CA PRO A 373 -23.17 -7.59 9.50
C PRO A 373 -22.14 -7.60 8.37
N ASN A 374 -21.23 -6.63 8.34
CA ASN A 374 -20.26 -6.49 7.27
C ASN A 374 -19.17 -7.56 7.37
N LEU A 375 -18.63 -7.74 8.57
CA LEU A 375 -17.59 -8.72 8.82
C LEU A 375 -18.15 -10.16 8.76
N LEU A 376 -19.41 -10.39 9.14
CA LEU A 376 -20.07 -11.67 8.94
C LEU A 376 -20.23 -12.00 7.45
N ASP A 377 -20.70 -11.06 6.62
CA ASP A 377 -20.79 -11.26 5.17
C ASP A 377 -19.42 -11.60 4.56
N GLN A 378 -18.38 -10.86 4.95
CA GLN A 378 -16.99 -11.11 4.51
C GLN A 378 -16.50 -12.50 4.93
N MET A 379 -16.74 -12.90 6.18
CA MET A 379 -16.34 -14.21 6.71
C MET A 379 -17.06 -15.36 6.01
N LEU A 380 -18.37 -15.23 5.78
CA LEU A 380 -19.15 -16.25 5.07
C LEU A 380 -18.72 -16.35 3.60
N ASN A 381 -18.46 -15.23 2.95
CA ASN A 381 -17.90 -15.19 1.60
C ASN A 381 -16.53 -15.90 1.54
N GLY A 382 -15.66 -15.65 2.52
CA GLY A 382 -14.37 -16.33 2.65
C GLY A 382 -14.49 -17.85 2.85
N VAL A 383 -15.51 -18.30 3.59
CA VAL A 383 -15.80 -19.74 3.77
C VAL A 383 -16.27 -20.39 2.47
N VAL A 384 -17.20 -19.77 1.74
CA VAL A 384 -17.65 -20.27 0.43
C VAL A 384 -16.49 -20.27 -0.57
N GLU A 385 -15.68 -19.22 -0.58
CA GLU A 385 -14.48 -19.14 -1.40
C GLU A 385 -13.54 -20.31 -1.10
N LYS A 386 -13.22 -20.55 0.18
CA LYS A 386 -12.36 -21.65 0.58
C LYS A 386 -12.90 -22.99 0.09
N CYS A 387 -14.19 -23.25 0.34
CA CYS A 387 -14.84 -24.50 -0.05
C CYS A 387 -14.77 -24.72 -1.56
N THR A 388 -15.10 -23.70 -2.35
CA THR A 388 -15.10 -23.81 -3.82
C THR A 388 -13.69 -23.91 -4.42
N ARG A 389 -12.64 -23.40 -3.75
CA ARG A 389 -11.23 -23.58 -4.17
C ARG A 389 -10.68 -24.98 -3.88
N SER A 390 -11.14 -25.62 -2.81
CA SER A 390 -10.62 -26.92 -2.36
C SER A 390 -11.29 -28.13 -3.04
N MET A 391 -12.20 -27.87 -3.98
CA MET A 391 -12.97 -28.87 -4.71
C MET A 391 -12.49 -29.03 -6.14
N ALA A 392 -12.65 -30.25 -6.68
CA ALA A 392 -12.44 -30.49 -8.09
C ALA A 392 -13.55 -29.85 -8.95
N SER A 393 -13.26 -29.57 -10.23
CA SER A 393 -14.26 -29.14 -11.20
C SER A 393 -15.41 -30.16 -11.28
N GLY A 394 -16.65 -29.67 -11.25
CA GLY A 394 -17.87 -30.49 -11.21
C GLY A 394 -18.33 -30.89 -9.80
N GLY A 395 -17.62 -30.47 -8.74
CA GLY A 395 -17.99 -30.78 -7.36
C GLY A 395 -19.26 -30.06 -6.87
N LEU A 396 -19.81 -30.53 -5.75
CA LEU A 396 -21.01 -29.99 -5.11
C LEU A 396 -20.73 -29.44 -3.70
N LEU A 397 -21.06 -28.17 -3.48
CA LEU A 397 -21.05 -27.50 -2.18
C LEU A 397 -22.49 -27.36 -1.69
N GLN A 398 -22.80 -28.01 -0.56
CA GLN A 398 -24.11 -27.93 0.06
C GLN A 398 -24.04 -27.08 1.33
N VAL A 399 -24.93 -26.11 1.45
CA VAL A 399 -25.06 -25.23 2.60
C VAL A 399 -26.40 -25.51 3.28
N HIS A 400 -26.36 -26.01 4.51
CA HIS A 400 -27.54 -26.34 5.29
C HIS A 400 -27.66 -25.41 6.49
N ILE A 401 -28.80 -24.72 6.62
CA ILE A 401 -29.04 -23.74 7.67
C ILE A 401 -30.16 -24.24 8.57
N SER A 402 -29.88 -24.36 9.87
CA SER A 402 -30.85 -24.83 10.86
C SER A 402 -30.62 -24.15 12.21
N THR A 403 -31.57 -24.29 13.13
CA THR A 403 -31.41 -23.86 14.52
C THR A 403 -30.96 -25.04 15.39
N ALA A 404 -30.02 -24.79 16.30
CA ALA A 404 -29.55 -25.74 17.29
C ALA A 404 -29.60 -25.07 18.68
N GLY A 405 -30.72 -25.22 19.40
CA GLY A 405 -30.94 -24.54 20.66
C GLY A 405 -30.99 -23.01 20.50
N ASN A 406 -30.15 -22.29 21.25
CA ASN A 406 -30.00 -20.83 21.19
C ASN A 406 -29.00 -20.35 20.11
N GLN A 407 -28.73 -21.18 19.11
CA GLN A 407 -27.78 -20.84 18.06
C GLN A 407 -28.34 -21.17 16.68
N LEU A 408 -28.03 -20.34 15.70
CA LEU A 408 -28.12 -20.71 14.31
C LEU A 408 -26.90 -21.56 13.96
N LYS A 409 -27.14 -22.68 13.28
CA LYS A 409 -26.13 -23.60 12.78
C LYS A 409 -26.12 -23.53 11.24
N MET A 410 -24.98 -23.21 10.66
CA MET A 410 -24.75 -23.26 9.21
C MET A 410 -23.68 -24.31 8.92
N GLN A 411 -24.01 -25.29 8.06
CA GLN A 411 -23.08 -26.35 7.66
C GLN A 411 -22.74 -26.21 6.18
N PHE A 412 -21.45 -26.14 5.88
CA PHE A 412 -20.88 -26.13 4.54
C PHE A 412 -20.23 -27.48 4.32
N GLN A 413 -20.79 -28.28 3.42
CA GLN A 413 -20.33 -29.62 3.11
C GLN A 413 -19.80 -29.65 1.68
N THR A 414 -18.51 -29.97 1.54
CA THR A 414 -17.86 -30.12 0.23
C THR A 414 -17.86 -31.59 -0.18
N GLN A 415 -18.25 -31.87 -1.43
CA GLN A 415 -18.08 -33.17 -2.05
C GLN A 415 -16.88 -33.15 -3.01
N ILE A 416 -16.14 -34.26 -3.08
CA ILE A 416 -14.98 -34.44 -3.98
C ILE A 416 -13.85 -33.44 -3.68
N LYS A 417 -12.92 -33.82 -2.79
CA LYS A 417 -11.68 -33.06 -2.56
C LYS A 417 -10.82 -33.08 -3.82
N SER A 418 -10.24 -31.94 -4.19
CA SER A 418 -9.17 -31.89 -5.18
C SER A 418 -7.96 -32.72 -4.69
N PRO A 419 -7.26 -33.46 -5.57
CA PRO A 419 -6.10 -34.26 -5.18
C PRO A 419 -4.95 -33.36 -4.68
N ASN A 420 -4.41 -33.69 -3.50
CA ASN A 420 -3.14 -33.22 -2.91
C ASN A 420 -2.75 -31.76 -3.20
N LEU A 421 -3.48 -30.81 -2.64
CA LEU A 421 -3.03 -29.41 -2.55
C LEU A 421 -2.18 -29.25 -1.29
N THR A 422 -0.89 -28.96 -1.45
CA THR A 422 -0.02 -28.76 -0.30
C THR A 422 -0.23 -27.36 0.27
N LEU A 423 -0.59 -27.28 1.56
CA LEU A 423 -0.72 -26.01 2.27
C LEU A 423 0.52 -25.80 3.12
N LYS A 424 1.24 -24.70 2.86
CA LYS A 424 2.40 -24.26 3.64
C LYS A 424 2.01 -23.08 4.51
N ALA A 425 2.34 -23.12 5.80
CA ALA A 425 2.14 -21.97 6.66
C ALA A 425 3.08 -20.83 6.24
N LEU A 426 2.53 -19.62 6.11
CA LEU A 426 3.29 -18.38 5.98
C LEU A 426 3.07 -17.56 7.24
N GLY A 427 4.06 -17.58 8.14
CA GLY A 427 3.95 -17.00 9.47
C GLY A 427 2.81 -17.62 10.28
N LYS A 428 2.26 -16.86 11.24
CA LYS A 428 1.19 -17.31 12.14
C LYS A 428 -0.23 -17.14 11.56
N VAL A 429 -0.38 -16.27 10.56
CA VAL A 429 -1.69 -15.79 10.09
C VAL A 429 -2.14 -16.47 8.81
N LEU A 430 -1.23 -16.86 7.92
CA LEU A 430 -1.56 -17.25 6.56
C LEU A 430 -1.15 -18.68 6.22
N MET A 431 -1.84 -19.21 5.22
CA MET A 431 -1.51 -20.43 4.51
C MET A 431 -1.34 -20.09 3.02
N PHE A 432 -0.32 -20.66 2.42
CA PHE A 432 0.01 -20.53 1.01
C PHE A 432 -0.07 -21.88 0.34
N GLN A 433 -0.68 -21.87 -0.84
CA GLN A 433 -0.76 -23.03 -1.69
C GLN A 433 0.15 -22.81 -2.92
N PRO A 434 1.33 -23.46 -2.98
CA PRO A 434 2.31 -23.23 -4.04
C PRO A 434 1.78 -23.51 -5.45
N GLU A 435 0.91 -24.51 -5.60
CA GLU A 435 0.43 -24.96 -6.91
C GLU A 435 -0.52 -23.94 -7.56
N THR A 436 -1.25 -23.17 -6.76
CA THR A 436 -2.21 -22.17 -7.25
C THR A 436 -1.79 -20.73 -6.96
N GLY A 437 -0.70 -20.53 -6.20
CA GLY A 437 -0.34 -19.23 -5.66
C GLY A 437 -1.36 -18.66 -4.66
N SER A 438 -2.33 -19.47 -4.21
CA SER A 438 -3.46 -18.99 -3.42
C SER A 438 -3.05 -18.73 -1.98
N LEU A 439 -3.51 -17.59 -1.45
CA LEU A 439 -3.32 -17.19 -0.07
C LEU A 439 -4.64 -17.30 0.70
N SER A 440 -4.61 -17.90 1.87
CA SER A 440 -5.78 -18.02 2.75
C SER A 440 -5.39 -17.84 4.21
N LEU A 441 -6.36 -17.51 5.06
CA LEU A 441 -6.14 -17.46 6.50
C LEU A 441 -5.86 -18.85 7.08
N ASN A 442 -4.99 -18.88 8.09
CA ASN A 442 -4.84 -20.04 8.95
C ASN A 442 -6.18 -20.35 9.63
N MET A 443 -6.49 -21.64 9.76
CA MET A 443 -7.69 -22.12 10.43
C MET A 443 -7.82 -21.60 11.88
N LYS A 444 -6.72 -21.45 12.61
CA LYS A 444 -6.74 -20.90 13.97
C LYS A 444 -7.24 -19.44 13.97
N VAL A 445 -6.75 -18.63 13.04
CA VAL A 445 -7.17 -17.23 12.91
C VAL A 445 -8.62 -17.13 12.44
N THR A 446 -9.02 -17.97 11.48
CA THR A 446 -10.41 -18.05 11.00
C THR A 446 -11.37 -18.36 12.16
N LYS A 447 -11.01 -19.29 13.05
CA LYS A 447 -11.78 -19.60 14.27
C LYS A 447 -11.86 -18.41 15.22
N ASN A 448 -10.75 -17.71 15.44
CA ASN A 448 -10.72 -16.52 16.30
C ASN A 448 -11.62 -15.40 15.76
N LEU A 449 -11.64 -15.18 14.45
CA LEU A 449 -12.54 -14.21 13.81
C LEU A 449 -14.01 -14.56 14.03
N PHE A 450 -14.39 -15.83 13.84
CA PHE A 450 -15.75 -16.25 14.14
C PHE A 450 -16.10 -16.08 15.62
N GLN A 451 -15.14 -16.30 16.53
CA GLN A 451 -15.31 -16.06 17.95
C GLN A 451 -15.51 -14.57 18.25
N ALA A 452 -14.74 -13.69 17.61
CA ALA A 452 -14.87 -12.24 17.74
C ALA A 452 -16.22 -11.72 17.19
N LEU A 453 -16.80 -12.43 16.21
CA LEU A 453 -18.17 -12.23 15.70
C LEU A 453 -19.28 -12.77 16.61
N GLY A 454 -18.94 -13.26 17.81
CA GLY A 454 -19.87 -13.90 18.75
C GLY A 454 -20.20 -15.36 18.41
N GLY A 455 -19.64 -15.90 17.34
CA GLY A 455 -19.91 -17.25 16.83
C GLY A 455 -18.85 -18.28 17.19
N LYS A 456 -18.96 -19.45 16.56
CA LYS A 456 -17.99 -20.55 16.68
C LYS A 456 -17.87 -21.30 15.36
N LEU A 457 -16.63 -21.57 14.94
CA LEU A 457 -16.35 -22.41 13.78
C LEU A 457 -15.79 -23.78 14.20
N ILE A 458 -16.38 -24.85 13.68
CA ILE A 458 -15.91 -26.23 13.82
C ILE A 458 -15.61 -26.76 12.42
N VAL A 459 -14.48 -27.46 12.28
CA VAL A 459 -14.09 -28.13 11.03
C VAL A 459 -13.94 -29.61 11.30
N ARG A 460 -14.54 -30.43 10.45
CA ARG A 460 -14.43 -31.89 10.47
C ARG A 460 -14.03 -32.35 9.09
N GLU A 461 -12.93 -33.07 9.00
CA GLU A 461 -12.51 -33.72 7.76
C GLU A 461 -12.90 -35.20 7.84
N LYS A 462 -13.57 -35.68 6.80
CA LYS A 462 -13.85 -37.09 6.62
C LYS A 462 -13.08 -37.56 5.38
N PRO A 463 -12.22 -38.59 5.48
CA PRO A 463 -11.38 -39.05 4.37
C PRO A 463 -12.14 -39.31 3.07
N GLU A 464 -13.39 -39.78 3.16
CA GLU A 464 -14.21 -40.15 1.99
C GLU A 464 -15.37 -39.18 1.68
N GLU A 465 -15.75 -38.30 2.62
CA GLU A 465 -16.93 -37.42 2.48
C GLU A 465 -16.56 -35.92 2.36
N GLY A 466 -15.27 -35.59 2.27
CA GLY A 466 -14.80 -34.21 2.11
C GLY A 466 -14.62 -33.44 3.43
N GLU A 467 -14.81 -32.12 3.38
CA GLU A 467 -14.67 -31.20 4.52
C GLU A 467 -16.05 -30.66 4.93
N ILE A 468 -16.36 -30.72 6.22
CA ILE A 468 -17.56 -30.12 6.79
C ILE A 468 -17.15 -28.97 7.71
N LEU A 469 -17.47 -27.75 7.30
CA LEU A 469 -17.34 -26.55 8.14
C LEU A 469 -18.69 -26.23 8.76
N THR A 470 -18.73 -26.10 10.08
CA THR A 470 -19.96 -25.77 10.82
C THR A 470 -19.75 -24.47 11.60
N ILE A 471 -20.57 -23.48 11.29
CA ILE A 471 -20.60 -22.17 11.96
C ILE A 471 -21.82 -22.12 12.87
N PHE A 472 -21.60 -21.69 14.11
CA PHE A 472 -22.65 -21.40 15.07
C PHE A 472 -22.69 -19.90 15.33
N LEU A 473 -23.87 -19.29 15.26
CA LEU A 473 -24.09 -17.87 15.60
C LEU A 473 -25.17 -17.77 16.71
N PRO A 474 -24.99 -16.90 17.71
CA PRO A 474 -25.97 -16.71 18.77
C PRO A 474 -27.23 -16.05 18.22
N LEU A 475 -28.41 -16.53 18.65
CA LEU A 475 -29.66 -15.91 18.24
C LEU A 475 -29.85 -14.56 18.92
N GLY A 476 -30.27 -13.56 18.14
CA GLY A 476 -30.69 -12.26 18.63
C GLY A 476 -32.11 -12.35 19.15
N ARG A 477 -32.31 -12.17 20.45
CA ARG A 477 -33.64 -11.86 20.96
C ARG A 477 -33.99 -10.45 20.49
N ILE A 478 -34.93 -10.35 19.55
CA ILE A 478 -35.63 -9.11 19.28
C ILE A 478 -36.37 -8.79 20.59
N LYS A 479 -35.95 -7.73 21.28
CA LYS A 479 -36.71 -7.17 22.40
C LYS A 479 -37.87 -6.34 21.86
#